data_AF-A0A2E4XWX2-F1
#
_entry.id   AF-A0A2E4XWX2-F1
#
_cell.length_a   1.000
_cell.length_b   1.000
_cell.length_c   1.000
_cell.angle_alpha   90.00
_cell.angle_beta   90.00
_cell.angle_gamma   90.00
#
_symmetry.space_group_name_H-M   'P 1'
#
loop_
_entity.id
_entity.type
_entity.pdbx_description
1 polymer ?
#
loop_
_entity_poly.entity_id
_entity_poly.type
_entity_poly.pdbx_seq_one_letter_code
_entity_poly.pdbx_strand_id
1 'polypeptide(L)'
;MSEEQQAEGVARGRAIIAWVVAPLVCITFFPTILLLLIGMAPSIVAYIVDKRPRKVTARSIGYLNFAGCLPYALKLWTGQNTISGVLELVFEPSALMIMYSSAAVGWMLNFIIVPIMSAFLAVQHEAKNRSISSRQEDLIKEWGSEVKGQYTQEELPAQQPQQPAEGAAQGEVFDAEASESEAEDEPEEESATS
;
A
#
# COMPACT_ATOMS: atom_id res chain seq x y z
N MET A 1 21.97 5.80 -38.36
CA MET A 1 22.12 5.83 -36.90
C MET A 1 20.78 5.43 -36.35
N SER A 2 20.64 4.18 -35.91
CA SER A 2 19.35 3.53 -35.62
C SER A 2 18.70 4.13 -34.37
N GLU A 3 17.37 4.24 -34.38
CA GLU A 3 16.56 4.86 -33.33
C GLU A 3 16.85 4.30 -31.92
N GLU A 4 17.28 3.04 -31.83
CA GLU A 4 17.71 2.40 -30.57
C GLU A 4 18.94 3.08 -29.93
N GLN A 5 19.92 3.52 -30.71
CA GLN A 5 21.11 4.21 -30.18
C GLN A 5 20.77 5.61 -29.65
N GLN A 6 19.75 6.25 -30.22
CA GLN A 6 19.28 7.56 -29.78
C GLN A 6 18.46 7.47 -28.49
N ALA A 7 17.61 6.44 -28.36
CA ALA A 7 16.85 6.16 -27.14
C ALA A 7 17.77 5.83 -25.94
N GLU A 8 18.81 5.04 -26.18
CA GLU A 8 19.79 4.67 -25.15
C GLU A 8 20.61 5.88 -24.68
N GLY A 9 21.02 6.77 -25.58
CA GLY A 9 21.74 8.00 -25.24
C GLY A 9 20.91 8.95 -24.37
N VAL A 10 19.61 9.10 -24.66
CA VAL A 10 18.68 9.92 -23.85
C VAL A 10 18.44 9.28 -22.47
N ALA A 11 18.30 7.95 -22.40
CA ALA A 11 18.13 7.23 -21.14
C ALA A 11 19.35 7.36 -20.24
N ARG A 12 20.57 7.18 -20.80
CA ARG A 12 21.84 7.36 -20.08
C ARG A 12 22.04 8.81 -19.64
N GLY A 13 21.72 9.78 -20.49
CA GLY A 13 21.77 11.21 -20.12
C GLY A 13 20.83 11.56 -18.96
N ARG A 14 19.58 11.08 -19.01
CA ARG A 14 18.62 11.23 -17.90
C ARG A 14 19.11 10.56 -16.62
N ALA A 15 19.71 9.37 -16.73
CA ALA A 15 20.27 8.66 -15.59
C ALA A 15 21.44 9.43 -14.95
N ILE A 16 22.37 9.98 -15.75
CA ILE A 16 23.49 10.78 -15.26
C ILE A 16 23.00 12.06 -14.59
N ILE A 17 22.04 12.76 -15.21
CA ILE A 17 21.42 13.94 -14.62
C ILE A 17 20.75 13.57 -13.28
N ALA A 18 20.03 12.46 -13.22
CA ALA A 18 19.43 11.99 -11.97
C ALA A 18 20.48 11.70 -10.89
N TRP A 19 21.59 11.07 -11.24
CA TRP A 19 22.67 10.75 -10.31
C TRP A 19 23.42 11.97 -9.75
N VAL A 20 23.48 13.07 -10.50
CA VAL A 20 24.12 14.32 -10.04
C VAL A 20 23.13 15.23 -9.31
N VAL A 21 21.91 15.33 -9.83
CA VAL A 21 20.88 16.22 -9.26
C VAL A 21 20.30 15.66 -7.96
N ALA A 22 20.09 14.35 -7.86
CA ALA A 22 19.53 13.72 -6.65
C ALA A 22 20.33 14.03 -5.37
N PRO A 23 21.67 13.83 -5.30
CA PRO A 23 22.44 14.16 -4.10
C PRO A 23 22.48 15.66 -3.81
N LEU A 24 22.55 16.51 -4.84
CA LEU A 24 22.52 17.97 -4.68
C LEU A 24 21.22 18.45 -4.02
N VAL A 25 20.09 17.90 -4.48
CA VAL A 25 18.76 18.16 -3.91
C VAL A 25 18.70 17.62 -2.48
N CYS A 26 19.16 16.38 -2.23
CA CYS A 26 19.17 15.82 -0.88
C CYS A 26 19.97 16.65 0.12
N ILE A 27 21.14 17.18 -0.27
CA ILE A 27 21.97 18.01 0.61
C ILE A 27 21.27 19.34 0.92
N THR A 28 20.71 19.99 -0.11
CA THR A 28 20.04 21.29 0.05
C THR A 28 18.76 21.19 0.89
N PHE A 29 17.98 20.12 0.68
CA PHE A 29 16.70 19.90 1.35
C PHE A 29 16.80 18.95 2.56
N PHE A 30 18.01 18.63 3.03
CA PHE A 30 18.22 17.72 4.16
C PHE A 30 17.39 18.10 5.40
N PRO A 31 17.36 19.38 5.84
CA PRO A 31 16.54 19.79 6.99
C PRO A 31 15.03 19.56 6.74
N THR A 32 14.56 19.82 5.52
CA THR A 32 13.17 19.60 5.13
C THR A 32 12.82 18.12 5.14
N ILE A 33 13.70 17.25 4.63
CA ILE A 33 13.50 15.80 4.64
C ILE A 33 13.43 15.29 6.08
N LEU A 34 14.30 15.77 6.96
CA LEU A 34 14.30 15.39 8.38
C LEU A 34 13.00 15.80 9.08
N LEU A 35 12.55 17.04 8.87
CA LEU A 35 11.25 17.52 9.37
C LEU A 35 10.11 16.64 8.86
N LEU A 36 10.10 16.34 7.56
CA LEU A 36 9.06 15.52 6.96
C LEU A 36 9.07 14.10 7.50
N LEU A 37 10.24 13.51 7.75
CA LEU A 37 10.38 12.17 8.32
C LEU A 37 9.69 12.06 9.69
N ILE A 38 9.89 13.07 10.53
CA ILE A 38 9.32 13.11 11.89
C ILE A 38 7.83 13.47 11.85
N GLY A 39 7.44 14.46 11.03
CA GLY A 39 6.04 14.87 10.86
C GLY A 39 5.16 13.83 10.16
N MET A 40 5.74 13.06 9.23
CA MET A 40 5.06 12.01 8.46
C MET A 40 5.00 10.65 9.17
N ALA A 41 5.57 10.52 10.38
CA ALA A 41 5.53 9.27 11.16
C ALA A 41 4.13 8.61 11.21
N PRO A 42 3.03 9.31 11.52
CA PRO A 42 1.70 8.69 11.55
C PRO A 42 1.18 8.23 10.18
N SER A 43 1.61 8.84 9.07
CA SER A 43 1.28 8.34 7.72
C SER A 43 2.05 7.07 7.34
N ILE A 44 3.27 6.88 7.86
CA ILE A 44 4.01 5.62 7.71
C ILE A 44 3.25 4.49 8.42
N VAL A 45 2.77 4.76 9.64
CA VAL A 45 1.91 3.82 10.37
C VAL A 45 0.65 3.49 9.57
N ALA A 46 -0.04 4.50 9.01
CA ALA A 46 -1.21 4.28 8.16
C ALA A 46 -0.92 3.40 6.92
N TYR A 47 0.25 3.56 6.31
CA TYR A 47 0.68 2.76 5.17
C TYR A 47 0.88 1.28 5.51
N ILE A 48 1.39 1.00 6.71
CA ILE A 48 1.58 -0.36 7.23
C ILE A 48 0.23 -0.99 7.59
N VAL A 49 -0.67 -0.22 8.20
CA VAL A 49 -1.99 -0.72 8.65
C VAL A 49 -2.96 -0.96 7.48
N ASP A 50 -2.83 -0.21 6.38
CA ASP A 50 -3.73 -0.37 5.22
C ASP A 50 -3.43 -1.65 4.41
N LYS A 51 -4.28 -2.67 4.63
CA LYS A 51 -4.27 -3.96 3.93
C LYS A 51 -4.97 -3.94 2.56
N ARG A 52 -5.60 -2.82 2.14
CA ARG A 52 -6.34 -2.76 0.87
C ARG A 52 -5.37 -2.73 -0.31
N PRO A 53 -5.68 -3.40 -1.44
CA PRO A 53 -4.74 -3.55 -2.57
C PRO A 53 -4.35 -2.21 -3.22
N ARG A 54 -5.24 -1.21 -3.23
CA ARG A 54 -4.96 0.13 -3.77
C ARG A 54 -4.41 1.13 -2.73
N LYS A 55 -4.29 0.73 -1.46
CA LYS A 55 -3.84 1.58 -0.34
C LYS A 55 -4.46 2.99 -0.32
N VAL A 56 -5.76 3.09 -0.65
CA VAL A 56 -6.45 4.38 -0.82
C VAL A 56 -6.55 5.14 0.49
N THR A 57 -6.71 4.43 1.60
CA THR A 57 -6.78 5.00 2.95
C THR A 57 -5.43 5.59 3.33
N ALA A 58 -4.35 4.82 3.16
CA ALA A 58 -3.00 5.30 3.44
C ALA A 58 -2.62 6.54 2.62
N ARG A 59 -2.98 6.57 1.33
CA ARG A 59 -2.73 7.74 0.46
C ARG A 59 -3.49 8.98 0.93
N SER A 60 -4.77 8.84 1.28
CA SER A 60 -5.58 9.96 1.77
C SER A 60 -5.01 10.53 3.07
N ILE A 61 -4.64 9.68 4.03
CA ILE A 61 -4.01 10.09 5.29
C ILE A 61 -2.64 10.75 5.03
N GLY A 62 -1.85 10.19 4.10
CA GLY A 62 -0.57 10.75 3.70
C GLY A 62 -0.68 12.17 3.15
N TYR A 63 -1.62 12.43 2.23
CA TYR A 63 -1.82 13.78 1.68
C TYR A 63 -2.29 14.77 2.74
N LEU A 64 -3.20 14.34 3.64
CA LEU A 64 -3.71 15.23 4.68
C LEU A 64 -2.65 15.54 5.75
N ASN A 65 -1.85 14.53 6.13
CA ASN A 65 -0.72 14.71 7.02
C ASN A 65 0.35 15.64 6.40
N PHE A 66 0.58 15.50 5.09
CA PHE A 66 1.53 16.34 4.37
C PHE A 66 1.07 17.80 4.35
N ALA A 67 -0.23 18.03 4.15
CA ALA A 67 -0.81 19.37 4.24
C ALA A 67 -0.60 20.01 5.62
N GLY A 68 -0.64 19.24 6.71
CA GLY A 68 -0.30 19.72 8.05
C GLY A 68 1.18 20.03 8.27
N CYS A 69 2.08 19.35 7.54
CA CYS A 69 3.51 19.60 7.59
C CYS A 69 3.94 20.82 6.73
N LEU A 70 3.15 21.19 5.71
CA LEU A 70 3.46 22.30 4.79
C LEU A 70 3.74 23.66 5.47
N PRO A 71 2.91 24.18 6.41
CA PRO A 71 3.20 25.49 7.02
C PRO A 71 4.54 25.51 7.76
N TYR A 72 4.92 24.37 8.35
CA TYR A 72 6.20 24.19 9.06
C TYR A 72 7.38 24.07 8.08
N ALA A 73 7.18 23.36 6.96
CA ALA A 73 8.16 23.33 5.88
C ALA A 73 8.39 24.72 5.28
N LEU A 74 7.33 25.50 5.06
CA LEU A 74 7.42 26.89 4.58
C LEU A 74 8.12 27.81 5.59
N LYS A 75 7.87 27.64 6.89
CA LYS A 75 8.56 28.37 7.95
C LYS A 75 10.05 28.05 7.98
N LEU A 76 10.43 26.81 7.73
CA LEU A 76 11.83 26.40 7.63
C LEU A 76 12.52 26.98 6.37
N TRP A 77 11.82 27.02 5.24
CA TRP A 77 12.34 27.58 4.00
C TRP A 77 12.55 29.09 4.04
N THR A 78 11.63 29.82 4.68
CA THR A 78 11.72 31.29 4.83
C THR A 78 12.64 31.71 5.98
N GLY A 79 12.85 30.82 6.96
CA GLY A 79 13.80 31.00 8.05
C GLY A 79 15.19 30.46 7.74
N GLN A 80 15.87 29.96 8.78
CA GLN A 80 17.16 29.29 8.63
C GLN A 80 16.94 27.81 8.31
N ASN A 81 17.28 27.39 7.09
CA ASN A 81 17.30 25.99 6.65
C ASN A 81 18.45 25.21 7.33
N THR A 82 18.38 25.09 8.65
CA THR A 82 19.39 24.46 9.49
C THR A 82 18.78 23.32 10.29
N ILE A 83 19.62 22.39 10.73
CA ILE A 83 19.19 21.28 11.59
C ILE A 83 18.63 21.80 12.92
N SER A 84 19.23 22.86 13.48
CA SER A 84 18.76 23.49 14.72
C SER A 84 17.33 24.02 14.60
N GLY A 85 16.99 24.65 13.47
CA GLY A 85 15.62 25.13 13.22
C GLY A 85 14.59 23.99 13.12
N VAL A 86 14.99 22.83 12.59
CA VAL A 86 14.13 21.63 12.60
C VAL A 86 13.88 21.14 14.01
N LEU A 87 14.93 21.04 14.83
CA LEU A 87 14.81 20.56 16.21
C LEU A 87 13.95 21.50 17.05
N GLU A 88 14.12 22.82 16.91
CA GLU A 88 13.28 23.81 17.59
C GLU A 88 11.79 23.61 17.25
N LEU A 89 11.49 23.38 15.98
CA LEU A 89 10.12 23.19 15.51
C LEU A 89 9.53 21.84 15.92
N VAL A 90 10.34 20.77 15.94
CA VAL A 90 9.91 19.43 16.35
C VAL A 90 9.72 19.34 17.87
N PHE A 91 10.54 20.05 18.66
CA PHE A 91 10.37 20.10 20.12
C PHE A 91 9.29 21.10 20.57
N GLU A 92 8.76 21.92 19.68
CA GLU A 92 7.63 22.80 19.98
C GLU A 92 6.32 21.98 20.09
N PRO A 93 5.65 21.95 21.26
CA PRO A 93 4.44 21.13 21.45
C PRO A 93 3.29 21.53 20.52
N SER A 94 3.17 22.83 20.22
CA SER A 94 2.14 23.38 19.32
C SER A 94 2.27 22.81 17.90
N ALA A 95 3.52 22.65 17.43
CA ALA A 95 3.82 22.21 16.08
C ALA A 95 3.50 20.73 15.88
N LEU A 96 3.89 19.89 16.84
CA LEU A 96 3.54 18.46 16.85
C LEU A 96 2.03 18.26 16.91
N MET A 97 1.32 19.03 17.74
CA MET A 97 -0.13 18.93 17.85
C MET A 97 -0.81 19.21 16.51
N ILE A 98 -0.41 20.25 15.79
CA ILE A 98 -1.02 20.59 14.48
C ILE A 98 -0.65 19.54 13.41
N MET A 99 0.62 19.15 13.33
CA MET A 99 1.06 18.11 12.38
C MET A 99 0.29 16.81 12.62
N TYR A 100 0.22 16.32 13.86
CA TYR A 100 -0.41 15.04 14.14
C TYR A 100 -1.94 15.12 14.12
N SER A 101 -2.53 16.28 14.42
CA SER A 101 -3.96 16.52 14.23
C SER A 101 -4.35 16.33 12.77
N SER A 102 -3.55 16.82 11.82
CA SER A 102 -3.85 16.64 10.39
C SER A 102 -3.87 15.16 9.97
N ALA A 103 -2.98 14.33 10.54
CA ALA A 103 -3.01 12.88 10.36
C ALA A 103 -4.24 12.23 11.01
N ALA A 104 -4.61 12.69 12.21
CA ALA A 104 -5.79 12.22 12.92
C ALA A 104 -7.09 12.53 12.15
N VAL A 105 -7.18 13.70 11.52
CA VAL A 105 -8.29 14.05 10.63
C VAL A 105 -8.33 13.12 9.43
N GLY A 106 -7.18 12.68 8.90
CA GLY A 106 -7.13 11.71 7.81
C GLY A 106 -7.72 10.36 8.24
N TRP A 107 -7.38 9.91 9.44
CA TRP A 107 -7.99 8.72 10.04
C TRP A 107 -9.49 8.89 10.28
N MET A 108 -9.92 10.04 10.79
CA MET A 108 -11.32 10.37 11.01
C MET A 108 -12.11 10.33 9.70
N LEU A 109 -11.56 10.90 8.62
CA LEU A 109 -12.16 10.89 7.30
C LEU A 109 -12.34 9.45 6.79
N ASN A 110 -11.35 8.59 7.03
CA ASN A 110 -11.45 7.17 6.67
C ASN A 110 -12.58 6.46 7.42
N PHE A 111 -12.76 6.75 8.71
CA PHE A 111 -13.87 6.17 9.49
C PHE A 111 -15.25 6.62 9.00
N ILE A 112 -15.36 7.81 8.41
CA ILE A 112 -16.63 8.32 7.87
C ILE A 112 -16.88 7.78 6.45
N ILE A 113 -15.88 7.79 5.58
CA ILE A 113 -16.06 7.43 4.16
C ILE A 113 -16.26 5.93 3.94
N VAL A 114 -15.61 5.08 4.73
CA VAL A 114 -15.70 3.62 4.61
C VAL A 114 -17.13 3.09 4.80
N PRO A 115 -17.86 3.42 5.89
CA PRO A 115 -19.22 2.92 6.09
C PRO A 115 -20.20 3.45 5.04
N ILE A 116 -20.05 4.71 4.62
CA ILE A 116 -20.87 5.30 3.55
C ILE A 116 -20.71 4.51 2.26
N MET A 117 -19.47 4.21 1.88
CA MET A 117 -19.20 3.46 0.65
C MET A 117 -19.70 2.01 0.74
N SER A 118 -19.57 1.35 1.90
CA SER A 118 -20.13 0.00 2.07
C SER A 118 -21.66 -0.01 1.99
N ALA A 119 -22.34 0.99 2.56
CA ALA A 119 -23.78 1.11 2.48
C ALA A 119 -24.24 1.37 1.03
N PHE A 120 -23.56 2.27 0.33
CA PHE A 120 -23.85 2.54 -1.08
C PHE A 120 -23.65 1.32 -1.98
N LEU A 121 -22.57 0.55 -1.75
CA LEU A 121 -22.33 -0.70 -2.48
C LEU A 121 -23.43 -1.72 -2.18
N ALA A 122 -23.82 -1.90 -0.92
CA ALA A 122 -24.89 -2.82 -0.54
C ALA A 122 -26.21 -2.50 -1.28
N VAL A 123 -26.60 -1.23 -1.34
CA VAL A 123 -27.80 -0.78 -2.06
C VAL A 123 -27.69 -1.05 -3.56
N GLN A 124 -26.53 -0.80 -4.18
CA GLN A 124 -26.34 -1.10 -5.60
C GLN A 124 -26.39 -2.60 -5.90
N HIS A 125 -25.82 -3.42 -5.03
CA HIS A 125 -25.88 -4.88 -5.17
C HIS A 125 -27.32 -5.39 -5.10
N GLU A 126 -28.11 -4.87 -4.16
CA GLU A 126 -29.53 -5.23 -4.02
C GLU A 126 -30.36 -4.79 -5.24
N ALA A 127 -30.16 -3.55 -5.71
CA ALA A 127 -30.85 -3.03 -6.90
C ALA A 127 -30.53 -3.85 -8.16
N LYS A 128 -29.25 -4.21 -8.36
CA LYS A 128 -28.82 -5.03 -9.49
C LYS A 128 -29.38 -6.45 -9.39
N ASN A 129 -29.33 -7.07 -8.22
CA ASN A 129 -29.86 -8.41 -8.01
C ASN A 129 -31.37 -8.45 -8.29
N ARG A 130 -32.12 -7.45 -7.80
CA ARG A 130 -33.56 -7.32 -8.07
C ARG A 130 -33.89 -7.19 -9.56
N SER A 131 -33.09 -6.43 -10.30
CA SER A 131 -33.28 -6.29 -11.76
C SER A 131 -33.00 -7.60 -12.53
N ILE A 132 -32.03 -8.39 -12.07
CA ILE A 132 -31.68 -9.68 -12.67
C ILE A 132 -32.76 -10.71 -12.33
N SER A 133 -33.19 -10.80 -11.08
CA SER A 133 -34.24 -11.73 -10.65
C SER A 133 -35.57 -11.47 -11.37
N SER A 134 -35.96 -10.20 -11.54
CA SER A 134 -37.17 -9.85 -12.31
C SER A 134 -37.08 -10.35 -13.76
N ARG A 135 -35.93 -10.15 -14.42
CA ARG A 135 -35.72 -10.66 -15.79
C ARG A 135 -35.72 -12.18 -15.85
N GLN A 136 -35.17 -12.85 -14.84
CA GLN A 136 -35.22 -14.30 -14.75
C GLN A 136 -36.66 -14.81 -14.58
N GLU A 137 -37.48 -14.12 -13.78
CA GLU A 137 -38.89 -14.46 -13.58
C GLU A 137 -39.71 -14.30 -14.88
N ASP A 138 -39.49 -13.21 -15.62
CA ASP A 138 -40.13 -12.98 -16.93
C ASP A 138 -39.73 -14.07 -17.94
N LEU A 139 -38.44 -14.44 -18.00
CA LEU A 139 -37.95 -15.51 -18.87
C LEU A 139 -38.52 -16.88 -18.50
N ILE A 140 -38.67 -17.18 -17.21
CA ILE A 140 -39.30 -18.44 -16.76
C ILE A 140 -40.78 -18.48 -17.14
N LYS A 141 -41.47 -17.34 -17.09
CA LYS A 141 -42.88 -17.23 -17.47
C LYS A 141 -43.09 -17.45 -18.98
N GLU A 142 -42.19 -16.94 -19.80
CA GLU A 142 -42.27 -17.06 -21.26
C GLU A 142 -41.77 -18.40 -21.80
N TRP A 143 -40.68 -18.93 -21.22
CA TRP A 143 -39.95 -20.08 -21.78
C TRP A 143 -40.02 -21.35 -20.90
N GLY A 144 -40.71 -21.28 -19.75
CA GLY A 144 -40.80 -22.39 -18.81
C GLY A 144 -39.58 -22.52 -17.90
N SER A 145 -39.68 -23.38 -16.89
CA SER A 145 -38.65 -23.56 -15.85
C SER A 145 -37.33 -24.15 -16.35
N GLU A 146 -37.30 -24.64 -17.60
CA GLU A 146 -36.15 -25.30 -18.22
C GLU A 146 -34.97 -24.33 -18.49
N VAL A 147 -35.25 -23.01 -18.54
CA VAL A 147 -34.24 -21.95 -18.80
C VAL A 147 -33.50 -21.50 -17.54
N LYS A 148 -33.94 -21.90 -16.34
CA LYS A 148 -33.10 -21.81 -15.13
C LYS A 148 -31.96 -22.80 -15.33
N GLY A 149 -30.86 -22.34 -15.94
CA GLY A 149 -29.65 -23.13 -16.10
C GLY A 149 -29.34 -23.85 -14.79
N GLN A 150 -29.19 -25.17 -14.86
CA GLN A 150 -28.95 -26.03 -13.70
C GLN A 150 -27.58 -25.68 -13.08
N TYR A 151 -27.54 -24.61 -12.31
CA TYR A 151 -26.58 -24.45 -11.23
C TYR A 151 -27.29 -25.01 -10.00
N THR A 152 -27.27 -26.33 -9.90
CA THR A 152 -27.66 -27.06 -8.70
C THR A 152 -26.89 -26.46 -7.52
N GLN A 153 -27.60 -25.77 -6.63
CA GLN A 153 -27.09 -25.12 -5.41
C GLN A 153 -26.68 -26.15 -4.33
N GLU A 154 -26.17 -27.32 -4.70
CA GLU A 154 -25.85 -28.36 -3.73
C GLU A 154 -24.43 -28.25 -3.14
N GLU A 155 -23.58 -27.31 -3.57
CA GLU A 155 -22.25 -27.10 -2.96
C GLU A 155 -21.78 -25.63 -2.93
N LEU A 156 -22.60 -24.71 -2.40
CA LEU A 156 -22.08 -23.44 -1.90
C LEU A 156 -22.20 -23.44 -0.37
N PRO A 157 -21.11 -23.70 0.38
CA PRO A 157 -21.16 -23.64 1.83
C PRO A 157 -21.58 -22.23 2.23
N ALA A 158 -22.65 -22.17 3.03
CA ALA A 158 -23.23 -20.94 3.52
C ALA A 158 -22.14 -20.01 4.06
N GLN A 159 -21.84 -18.94 3.31
CA GLN A 159 -21.06 -17.84 3.84
C GLN A 159 -21.94 -17.11 4.84
N GLN A 160 -21.82 -17.53 6.10
CA GLN A 160 -22.33 -16.81 7.25
C GLN A 160 -21.79 -15.37 7.22
N PRO A 161 -22.59 -14.38 7.59
CA PRO A 161 -22.15 -12.98 7.65
C PRO A 161 -21.05 -12.86 8.70
N GLN A 162 -19.80 -12.80 8.27
CA GLN A 162 -18.65 -12.62 9.16
C GLN A 162 -18.71 -11.20 9.76
N GLN A 163 -19.27 -11.11 10.96
CA GLN A 163 -18.87 -10.08 11.93
C GLN A 163 -17.40 -10.31 12.30
N PRO A 164 -16.58 -9.25 12.43
CA PRO A 164 -15.16 -9.40 12.73
C PRO A 164 -15.01 -9.75 14.22
N ALA A 165 -14.82 -11.03 14.52
CA ALA A 165 -14.49 -11.48 15.87
C ALA A 165 -12.99 -11.28 16.13
N GLU A 166 -12.72 -10.46 17.15
CA GLU A 166 -11.46 -10.39 17.89
C GLU A 166 -11.09 -11.76 18.49
N GLY A 167 -9.77 -12.05 18.52
CA GLY A 167 -9.15 -12.85 19.57
C GLY A 167 -9.04 -14.37 19.37
N ALA A 168 -7.82 -14.83 19.07
CA ALA A 168 -7.14 -16.03 19.61
C ALA A 168 -5.96 -16.34 18.66
N ALA A 169 -4.71 -16.02 18.96
CA ALA A 169 -3.84 -16.67 19.95
C ALA A 169 -3.69 -18.19 19.74
N GLN A 170 -2.54 -18.54 19.15
CA GLN A 170 -1.62 -19.64 19.54
C GLN A 170 -1.91 -21.11 19.11
N GLY A 171 -0.81 -21.78 18.70
CA GLY A 171 -0.64 -23.21 18.39
C GLY A 171 -0.74 -23.50 16.89
N GLU A 172 0.18 -24.14 16.16
CA GLU A 172 1.27 -25.10 16.42
C GLU A 172 2.24 -25.02 15.20
N VAL A 173 3.57 -24.83 15.35
CA VAL A 173 4.67 -25.82 15.40
C VAL A 173 4.59 -26.99 14.40
N PHE A 174 5.39 -26.95 13.32
CA PHE A 174 6.01 -28.07 12.57
C PHE A 174 6.76 -27.46 11.35
N ASP A 175 8.02 -27.70 10.98
CA ASP A 175 9.18 -28.38 11.53
C ASP A 175 10.40 -27.81 10.80
N ALA A 176 11.53 -27.71 11.49
CA ALA A 176 12.84 -27.51 10.90
C ALA A 176 13.68 -28.77 11.11
N GLU A 177 14.56 -29.03 10.14
CA GLU A 177 15.76 -29.88 10.23
C GLU A 177 15.66 -31.34 9.72
N ALA A 178 16.16 -31.53 8.50
CA ALA A 178 16.89 -32.74 8.11
C ALA A 178 18.10 -32.30 7.27
N SER A 179 19.24 -32.22 7.94
CA SER A 179 20.58 -32.19 7.35
C SER A 179 20.98 -33.61 6.95
N GLU A 180 21.60 -33.79 5.78
CA GLU A 180 22.73 -34.72 5.68
C GLU A 180 23.61 -34.39 4.47
N SER A 181 24.90 -34.44 4.76
CA SER A 181 26.06 -34.25 3.90
C SER A 181 26.55 -35.59 3.39
N GLU A 182 26.81 -35.71 2.09
CA GLU A 182 27.70 -36.72 1.50
C GLU A 182 28.48 -35.97 0.41
N ALA A 183 29.75 -35.61 0.59
CA ALA A 183 30.97 -36.43 0.70
C ALA A 183 31.42 -36.99 -0.67
N GLU A 184 32.73 -36.91 -0.87
CA GLU A 184 33.54 -37.03 -2.08
C GLU A 184 33.50 -38.40 -2.76
N ASP A 185 33.70 -38.43 -4.09
CA ASP A 185 34.24 -39.59 -4.80
C ASP A 185 35.02 -39.12 -6.06
N GLU A 186 36.34 -39.01 -5.92
CA GLU A 186 37.35 -39.32 -6.98
C GLU A 186 37.82 -40.77 -6.72
N PRO A 187 38.54 -41.51 -7.61
CA PRO A 187 39.21 -41.14 -8.88
C PRO A 187 39.05 -42.19 -10.03
N GLU A 188 39.55 -41.93 -11.24
CA GLU A 188 40.24 -42.96 -12.08
C GLU A 188 41.33 -42.30 -12.98
N GLU A 189 42.56 -42.81 -12.81
CA GLU A 189 43.67 -43.10 -13.74
C GLU A 189 43.54 -42.65 -15.23
N GLU A 190 44.57 -42.40 -16.04
CA GLU A 190 46.03 -42.49 -16.06
C GLU A 190 46.42 -41.82 -17.39
N SER A 191 47.56 -41.11 -17.46
CA SER A 191 48.61 -41.40 -18.45
C SER A 191 49.66 -40.31 -18.44
N ALA A 192 50.83 -40.72 -17.97
CA ALA A 192 52.10 -40.05 -18.19
C ALA A 192 52.38 -39.87 -19.70
N THR A 193 53.15 -38.83 -20.05
CA THR A 193 54.46 -38.93 -20.71
C THR A 193 54.79 -37.70 -21.56
N SER A 194 56.05 -37.28 -21.41
CA SER A 194 56.88 -36.35 -22.21
C SER A 194 56.81 -34.86 -21.88
#